data_AF-A0A6P0Z6Q0-F1
#
_entry.id   AF-A0A6P0Z6Q0-F1
#
_cell.length_a   1.000
_cell.length_b   1.000
_cell.length_c   1.000
_cell.angle_alpha   90.00
_cell.angle_beta   90.00
_cell.angle_gamma   90.00
#
_symmetry.space_group_name_H-M   'P 1'
#
loop_
_entity.id
_entity.type
_entity.pdbx_description
1 polymer ?
#
loop_
_entity_poly.entity_id
_entity_poly.type
_entity_poly.pdbx_seq_one_letter_code
_entity_poly.pdbx_strand_id
1 'polypeptide(L)'
;TDASEGNGGNGLHRVDNVYRDNFVLFEFSESVVVDRTFLDAVGDDSDITVWVGTADDPFHSHNILSDSFLNDLDLVEDNNTHSSYSRWADINNDEVVGNILVIAAATEESHPDDRFKIRKLEVEKVESGIYQNVGTVDVLGVTASDVSSYVNPDSDIFGVNSNGYA
;
A
#
# COMPACT_ATOMS: atom_id res chain seq x y z
N THR A 1 -16.55 1.50 -7.91
CA THR A 1 -17.99 1.48 -8.15
C THR A 1 -18.21 1.59 -9.66
N ASP A 2 -18.99 0.65 -10.21
CA ASP A 2 -19.03 0.35 -11.64
C ASP A 2 -20.26 0.95 -12.36
N ALA A 3 -20.31 0.81 -13.69
CA ALA A 3 -21.37 1.40 -14.51
C ALA A 3 -22.78 0.81 -14.27
N SER A 4 -22.90 -0.30 -13.53
CA SER A 4 -24.18 -0.96 -13.26
C SER A 4 -24.95 -0.36 -12.08
N GLU A 5 -24.31 0.50 -11.29
CA GLU A 5 -24.85 1.02 -10.02
C GLU A 5 -25.79 2.23 -10.15
N GLY A 6 -26.02 2.70 -11.38
CA GLY A 6 -27.00 3.75 -11.68
C GLY A 6 -26.71 5.07 -10.97
N ASN A 7 -27.55 5.44 -9.99
CA ASN A 7 -27.44 6.71 -9.25
C ASN A 7 -26.73 6.58 -7.88
N GLY A 8 -26.17 5.41 -7.57
CA GLY A 8 -25.51 5.16 -6.28
C GLY A 8 -26.47 5.05 -5.08
N GLY A 9 -27.79 5.00 -5.31
CA GLY A 9 -28.80 4.78 -4.27
C GLY A 9 -28.64 3.42 -3.59
N ASN A 10 -29.30 3.24 -2.43
CA ASN A 10 -29.29 1.98 -1.66
C ASN A 10 -27.90 1.44 -1.28
N GLY A 11 -26.89 2.30 -1.25
CA GLY A 11 -25.54 1.89 -0.87
C GLY A 11 -24.67 1.39 -2.02
N LEU A 12 -25.16 1.41 -3.26
CA LEU A 12 -24.42 1.00 -4.48
C LEU A 12 -23.24 1.91 -4.84
N HIS A 13 -22.89 2.85 -3.98
CA HIS A 13 -21.79 3.80 -4.18
C HIS A 13 -20.60 3.46 -3.27
N ARG A 14 -20.59 2.23 -2.75
CA ARG A 14 -19.56 1.68 -1.88
C ARG A 14 -18.63 0.80 -2.69
N VAL A 15 -17.48 0.49 -2.12
CA VAL A 15 -16.68 -0.65 -2.54
C VAL A 15 -17.36 -1.87 -1.93
N ASP A 16 -17.75 -2.83 -2.77
CA ASP A 16 -18.46 -4.05 -2.37
C ASP A 16 -18.20 -5.26 -3.27
N ASN A 17 -18.59 -6.44 -2.80
CA ASN A 17 -18.54 -7.72 -3.54
C ASN A 17 -19.93 -8.37 -3.71
N VAL A 18 -21.04 -7.71 -3.32
CA VAL A 18 -22.37 -8.35 -3.21
C VAL A 18 -22.97 -8.76 -4.57
N TYR A 19 -22.54 -8.13 -5.65
CA TYR A 19 -22.93 -8.51 -7.01
C TYR A 19 -21.75 -8.60 -7.96
N ARG A 20 -20.79 -7.70 -7.81
CA ARG A 20 -19.58 -7.60 -8.61
C ARG A 20 -18.48 -7.02 -7.74
N ASP A 21 -17.28 -7.55 -7.89
CA ASP A 21 -16.16 -7.10 -7.11
C ASP A 21 -15.74 -5.70 -7.56
N ASN A 22 -15.70 -4.81 -6.58
CA ASN A 22 -15.28 -3.44 -6.76
C ASN A 22 -13.83 -3.29 -6.31
N PHE A 23 -13.06 -2.61 -7.17
CA PHE A 23 -11.67 -2.31 -6.91
C PHE A 23 -11.45 -0.80 -6.93
N VAL A 24 -10.55 -0.34 -6.07
CA VAL A 24 -10.02 1.03 -6.08
C VAL A 24 -8.51 0.94 -6.27
N LEU A 25 -8.03 1.49 -7.39
CA LEU A 25 -6.61 1.59 -7.71
C LEU A 25 -6.11 2.99 -7.32
N PHE A 26 -5.06 3.03 -6.51
CA PHE A 26 -4.27 4.21 -6.21
C PHE A 26 -2.92 4.12 -6.94
N GLU A 27 -2.59 5.20 -7.65
CA GLU A 27 -1.35 5.33 -8.39
C GLU A 27 -0.59 6.53 -7.84
N PHE A 28 0.58 6.27 -7.26
CA PHE A 28 1.42 7.29 -6.66
C PHE A 28 2.49 7.78 -7.66
N SER A 29 2.86 9.05 -7.56
CA SER A 29 3.94 9.63 -8.38
C SER A 29 5.35 9.24 -7.90
N GLU A 30 5.44 8.55 -6.78
CA GLU A 30 6.66 8.13 -6.11
C GLU A 30 6.38 6.86 -5.30
N SER A 31 7.43 6.10 -4.96
CA SER A 31 7.30 4.91 -4.12
C SER A 31 7.00 5.30 -2.67
N VAL A 32 6.04 4.62 -2.08
CA VAL A 32 5.55 4.81 -0.72
C VAL A 32 5.45 3.47 -0.01
N VAL A 33 5.44 3.49 1.32
CA VAL A 33 4.93 2.40 2.14
C VAL A 33 3.51 2.77 2.53
N VAL A 34 2.54 1.93 2.16
CA VAL A 34 1.18 2.07 2.68
C VAL A 34 1.13 1.34 4.01
N ASP A 35 0.58 1.95 5.06
CA ASP A 35 0.44 1.33 6.39
C ASP A 35 -1.01 0.93 6.63
N ARG A 36 -1.96 1.86 6.52
CA ARG A 36 -3.36 1.57 6.90
C ARG A 36 -4.38 2.29 6.06
N THR A 37 -5.57 1.71 5.99
CA THR A 37 -6.74 2.34 5.39
C THR A 37 -7.88 2.47 6.39
N PHE A 38 -8.53 3.65 6.42
CA PHE A 38 -9.72 3.85 7.23
C PHE A 38 -10.96 3.56 6.41
N LEU A 39 -11.65 2.49 6.77
CA LEU A 39 -12.91 2.07 6.18
C LEU A 39 -14.05 2.72 6.95
N ASP A 40 -14.90 3.46 6.25
CA ASP A 40 -16.07 4.16 6.79
C ASP A 40 -17.34 3.81 6.04
N ALA A 41 -18.49 4.25 6.58
CA ALA A 41 -19.80 3.98 6.02
C ALA A 41 -20.04 2.48 5.75
N VAL A 42 -19.52 1.65 6.65
CA VAL A 42 -19.58 0.18 6.58
C VAL A 42 -21.05 -0.28 6.54
N GLY A 43 -21.33 -1.26 5.68
CA GLY A 43 -22.63 -1.89 5.55
C GLY A 43 -22.78 -3.03 6.56
N ASP A 44 -22.66 -4.26 6.07
CA ASP A 44 -22.78 -5.46 6.89
C ASP A 44 -21.41 -5.80 7.53
N ASP A 45 -20.35 -5.86 6.73
CA ASP A 45 -18.95 -5.91 7.18
C ASP A 45 -17.98 -5.23 6.18
N SER A 46 -16.68 -5.41 6.43
CA SER A 46 -15.60 -4.64 5.80
C SER A 46 -14.32 -5.45 5.62
N ASP A 47 -14.46 -6.72 5.25
CA ASP A 47 -13.36 -7.55 4.79
C ASP A 47 -12.81 -6.95 3.50
N ILE A 48 -11.48 -6.94 3.39
CA ILE A 48 -10.79 -6.36 2.25
C ILE A 48 -9.68 -7.29 1.79
N THR A 49 -9.47 -7.31 0.48
CA THR A 49 -8.23 -7.80 -0.11
C THR A 49 -7.46 -6.60 -0.65
N VAL A 50 -6.16 -6.55 -0.37
CA VAL A 50 -5.27 -5.48 -0.80
C VAL A 50 -4.11 -6.03 -1.61
N TRP A 51 -3.67 -5.24 -2.58
CA TRP A 51 -2.45 -5.50 -3.35
C TRP A 51 -1.53 -4.29 -3.30
N VAL A 52 -0.24 -4.53 -3.13
CA VAL A 52 0.80 -3.50 -3.18
C VAL A 52 1.89 -3.94 -4.14
N GLY A 53 2.41 -3.01 -4.93
CA GLY A 53 3.56 -3.29 -5.78
C GLY A 53 3.99 -2.08 -6.59
N THR A 54 4.76 -2.33 -7.64
CA THR A 54 5.32 -1.28 -8.49
C THR A 54 4.85 -1.42 -9.94
N ALA A 55 4.52 -0.28 -10.56
CA ALA A 55 4.34 -0.14 -11.99
C ALA A 55 5.20 1.00 -12.55
N ASP A 56 5.48 0.97 -13.84
CA ASP A 56 6.23 2.03 -14.52
C ASP A 56 5.37 3.28 -14.72
N ASP A 57 5.81 4.40 -14.10
CA ASP A 57 5.22 5.74 -14.24
C ASP A 57 3.67 5.78 -14.15
N PRO A 58 3.04 5.18 -13.12
CA PRO A 58 1.60 4.96 -13.08
C PRO A 58 0.81 6.27 -12.89
N PHE A 59 1.49 7.34 -12.43
CA PHE A 59 0.90 8.67 -12.30
C PHE A 59 0.63 9.34 -13.66
N HIS A 60 1.41 9.04 -14.69
CA HIS A 60 1.23 9.58 -16.04
C HIS A 60 0.69 8.54 -17.03
N SER A 61 0.94 7.24 -16.79
CA SER A 61 0.50 6.12 -17.61
C SER A 61 -0.33 5.14 -16.79
N HIS A 62 -1.64 5.44 -16.70
CA HIS A 62 -2.58 4.69 -15.86
C HIS A 62 -2.70 3.21 -16.26
N ASN A 63 -2.77 2.36 -15.25
CA ASN A 63 -2.91 0.92 -15.39
C ASN A 63 -4.37 0.49 -15.58
N ILE A 64 -4.56 -0.64 -16.24
CA ILE A 64 -5.86 -1.31 -16.36
C ILE A 64 -5.85 -2.49 -15.39
N LEU A 65 -6.81 -2.50 -14.46
CA LEU A 65 -6.99 -3.63 -13.56
C LEU A 65 -7.38 -4.89 -14.36
N SER A 66 -6.61 -5.94 -14.17
CA SER A 66 -6.84 -7.28 -14.71
C SER A 66 -6.22 -8.32 -13.77
N ASP A 67 -6.65 -9.57 -13.87
CA ASP A 67 -6.05 -10.66 -13.12
C ASP A 67 -4.54 -10.75 -13.35
N SER A 68 -4.07 -10.51 -14.58
CA SER A 68 -2.63 -10.50 -14.86
C SER A 68 -1.90 -9.38 -14.11
N PHE A 69 -2.46 -8.17 -14.12
CA PHE A 69 -1.87 -7.04 -13.41
C PHE A 69 -1.83 -7.29 -11.89
N LEU A 70 -2.93 -7.79 -11.30
CA LEU A 70 -2.99 -8.09 -9.87
C LEU A 70 -2.01 -9.21 -9.47
N ASN A 71 -1.82 -10.22 -10.32
CA ASN A 71 -0.87 -11.31 -10.08
C ASN A 71 0.60 -10.88 -10.22
N ASP A 72 0.87 -9.77 -10.91
CA ASP A 72 2.22 -9.21 -11.07
C ASP A 72 2.62 -8.28 -9.91
N LEU A 73 1.71 -7.98 -8.97
CA LEU A 73 1.99 -7.15 -7.79
C LEU A 73 2.72 -7.95 -6.69
N ASP A 74 3.52 -7.25 -5.90
CA ASP A 74 4.47 -7.82 -4.96
C ASP A 74 3.82 -8.42 -3.69
N LEU A 75 2.69 -7.84 -3.28
CA LEU A 75 1.91 -8.24 -2.11
C LEU A 75 0.46 -8.49 -2.49
N VAL A 76 -0.11 -9.55 -1.91
CA VAL A 76 -1.56 -9.75 -1.75
C VAL A 76 -1.83 -10.08 -0.28
N GLU A 77 -2.76 -9.36 0.35
CA GLU A 77 -3.11 -9.55 1.75
C GLU A 77 -4.62 -9.42 1.96
N ASP A 78 -5.19 -10.32 2.77
CA ASP A 78 -6.56 -10.20 3.26
C ASP A 78 -6.59 -9.61 4.67
N ASN A 79 -7.50 -8.66 4.91
CA ASN A 79 -7.75 -8.10 6.23
C ASN A 79 -9.25 -8.20 6.58
N ASN A 80 -9.60 -9.26 7.29
CA ASN A 80 -10.99 -9.65 7.52
C ASN A 80 -11.46 -9.38 8.96
N THR A 81 -12.69 -8.91 9.11
CA THR A 81 -13.46 -8.76 10.33
C THR A 81 -14.98 -8.77 10.08
N HIS A 82 -15.74 -9.44 10.94
CA HIS A 82 -17.21 -9.39 10.90
C HIS A 82 -17.82 -8.12 11.52
N SER A 83 -17.11 -6.99 11.47
CA SER A 83 -17.52 -5.74 12.12
C SER A 83 -18.22 -4.80 11.13
N SER A 84 -19.43 -4.39 11.49
CA SER A 84 -20.19 -3.35 10.77
C SER A 84 -19.80 -1.91 11.14
N TYR A 85 -18.76 -1.74 11.97
CA TYR A 85 -18.28 -0.42 12.39
C TYR A 85 -17.09 0.04 11.55
N SER A 86 -17.02 1.35 11.34
CA SER A 86 -15.86 2.01 10.74
C SER A 86 -14.59 1.68 11.52
N ARG A 87 -13.51 1.39 10.80
CA ARG A 87 -12.27 0.88 11.38
C ARG A 87 -11.05 1.34 10.61
N TRP A 88 -9.91 1.31 11.29
CA TRP A 88 -8.64 1.18 10.60
C TRP A 88 -8.42 -0.30 10.29
N ALA A 89 -8.06 -0.60 9.05
CA ALA A 89 -7.50 -1.87 8.66
C ALA A 89 -5.99 -1.67 8.52
N ASP A 90 -5.22 -2.33 9.37
CA ASP A 90 -3.75 -2.37 9.27
C ASP A 90 -3.38 -3.29 8.09
N ILE A 91 -2.60 -2.81 7.12
CA ILE A 91 -2.28 -3.52 5.88
C ILE A 91 -0.80 -3.41 5.58
N ASN A 92 -0.27 -4.26 4.70
CA ASN A 92 1.13 -4.20 4.27
C ASN A 92 2.11 -4.26 5.46
N ASN A 93 1.86 -5.22 6.36
CA ASN A 93 2.65 -5.41 7.58
C ASN A 93 4.14 -5.70 7.31
N ASP A 94 4.47 -6.17 6.11
CA ASP A 94 5.84 -6.42 5.65
C ASP A 94 6.52 -5.15 5.07
N GLU A 95 5.84 -4.00 5.14
CA GLU A 95 6.32 -2.69 4.66
C GLU A 95 6.79 -2.72 3.20
N VAL A 96 6.08 -3.46 2.33
CA VAL A 96 6.36 -3.51 0.90
C VAL A 96 6.28 -2.10 0.33
N VAL A 97 7.36 -1.70 -0.33
CA VAL A 97 7.48 -0.40 -0.98
C VAL A 97 6.98 -0.51 -2.40
N GLY A 98 6.11 0.44 -2.80
CA GLY A 98 5.54 0.44 -4.14
C GLY A 98 4.91 1.77 -4.50
N ASN A 99 4.50 1.90 -5.76
CA ASN A 99 3.75 3.06 -6.26
C ASN A 99 2.33 2.69 -6.73
N ILE A 100 1.91 1.45 -6.48
CA ILE A 100 0.56 0.92 -6.70
C ILE A 100 -0.01 0.42 -5.38
N LEU A 101 -1.26 0.79 -5.10
CA LEU A 101 -2.10 0.14 -4.11
C LEU A 101 -3.46 -0.17 -4.72
N VAL A 102 -3.92 -1.41 -4.60
CA VAL A 102 -5.29 -1.80 -4.94
C VAL A 102 -6.00 -2.21 -3.66
N ILE A 103 -7.21 -1.70 -3.45
CA ILE A 103 -8.10 -2.14 -2.36
C ILE A 103 -9.41 -2.60 -2.98
N ALA A 104 -9.83 -3.82 -2.63
CA ALA A 104 -11.14 -4.36 -2.96
C ALA A 104 -11.89 -4.80 -1.71
N ALA A 105 -13.20 -4.98 -1.82
CA ALA A 105 -13.91 -5.90 -0.92
C ALA A 105 -13.31 -7.31 -1.08
N ALA A 106 -13.40 -8.15 -0.05
CA ALA A 106 -12.66 -9.41 -0.07
C ALA A 106 -13.05 -10.27 -1.29
N THR A 107 -12.03 -10.75 -2.02
CA THR A 107 -12.22 -11.42 -3.31
C THR A 107 -12.31 -12.94 -3.21
N GLU A 108 -11.85 -13.52 -2.08
CA GLU A 108 -11.85 -14.96 -1.85
C GLU A 108 -12.67 -15.34 -0.60
N GLU A 109 -13.94 -14.97 -0.60
CA GLU A 109 -14.80 -15.21 0.55
C GLU A 109 -16.15 -15.87 0.15
N SER A 110 -16.81 -16.49 1.14
CA SER A 110 -17.96 -17.37 0.89
C SER A 110 -19.32 -16.69 1.08
N HIS A 111 -19.33 -15.48 1.62
CA HIS A 111 -20.53 -14.73 1.97
C HIS A 111 -20.37 -13.27 1.53
N PRO A 112 -20.53 -12.94 0.23
CA PRO A 112 -20.32 -11.58 -0.25
C PRO A 112 -21.32 -10.58 0.34
N ASP A 113 -20.95 -9.92 1.43
CA ASP A 113 -21.68 -8.85 2.09
C ASP A 113 -20.82 -7.63 2.50
N ASP A 114 -19.54 -7.64 2.11
CA ASP A 114 -18.59 -6.55 2.31
C ASP A 114 -19.03 -5.26 1.64
N ARG A 115 -19.09 -4.18 2.40
CA ARG A 115 -19.50 -2.86 1.89
C ARG A 115 -18.88 -1.74 2.68
N PHE A 116 -18.05 -0.91 2.04
CA PHE A 116 -17.42 0.21 2.74
C PHE A 116 -17.05 1.37 1.81
N LYS A 117 -16.58 2.46 2.41
CA LYS A 117 -15.85 3.54 1.74
C LYS A 117 -14.46 3.66 2.32
N ILE A 118 -13.48 3.87 1.45
CA ILE A 118 -12.14 4.27 1.87
C ILE A 118 -12.18 5.78 2.15
N ARG A 119 -11.95 6.16 3.40
CA ARG A 119 -12.01 7.57 3.82
C ARG A 119 -10.64 8.19 4.04
N LYS A 120 -9.66 7.39 4.47
CA LYS A 120 -8.29 7.83 4.72
C LYS A 120 -7.32 6.72 4.34
N LEU A 121 -6.14 7.13 3.94
CA LEU A 121 -5.00 6.26 3.73
C LEU A 121 -3.82 6.85 4.52
N GLU A 122 -3.13 6.01 5.27
CA GLU A 122 -1.87 6.32 5.94
C GLU A 122 -0.75 5.79 5.03
N VAL A 123 0.06 6.71 4.53
CA VAL A 123 1.19 6.42 3.63
C VAL A 123 2.42 7.13 4.12
N GLU A 124 3.55 6.45 4.01
CA GLU A 124 4.86 6.98 4.33
C GLU A 124 5.67 7.12 3.04
N LYS A 125 6.26 8.31 2.87
CA LYS A 125 7.18 8.56 1.77
C LYS A 125 8.48 7.82 2.04
N VAL A 126 8.97 7.09 1.04
CA VAL A 126 10.30 6.50 1.11
C VAL A 126 11.33 7.58 0.81
N GLU A 127 12.00 8.09 1.85
CA GLU A 127 13.14 8.98 1.67
C GLU A 127 14.44 8.17 1.57
N SER A 128 15.06 8.20 0.39
CA SER A 128 16.47 7.81 0.24
C SER A 128 17.34 8.90 0.90
N GLY A 129 18.12 8.52 1.90
CA GLY A 129 18.97 9.46 2.63
C GLY A 129 20.10 8.79 3.41
N ILE A 130 21.26 9.44 3.40
CA ILE A 130 22.35 9.10 4.33
C ILE A 130 22.13 9.91 5.60
N TYR A 131 21.89 9.24 6.72
CA TYR A 131 21.93 9.88 8.02
C TYR A 131 23.40 10.04 8.42
N GLN A 132 23.91 11.27 8.36
CA GLN A 132 25.26 11.60 8.81
C GLN A 132 25.18 12.29 10.17
N ASN A 133 25.90 11.77 11.15
CA ASN A 133 26.18 12.49 12.39
C ASN A 133 27.67 12.90 12.39
N VAL A 134 27.92 14.19 12.63
CA VAL A 134 29.28 14.71 12.76
C VAL A 134 29.57 14.88 14.25
N GLY A 135 30.39 13.99 14.80
CA GLY A 135 30.96 14.18 16.13
C GLY A 135 32.08 15.21 16.05
N THR A 136 31.95 16.33 16.74
CA THR A 136 32.99 17.37 16.80
C THR A 136 33.60 17.42 18.20
N VAL A 137 34.93 17.48 18.27
CA VAL A 137 35.69 17.71 19.50
C VAL A 137 36.54 18.96 19.27
N ASP A 138 36.34 19.98 20.10
CA ASP A 138 37.17 21.19 20.15
C ASP A 138 37.83 21.28 21.52
N VAL A 139 39.17 21.31 21.52
CA VAL A 139 39.95 21.62 22.71
C VAL A 139 41.02 22.64 22.34
N LEU A 140 40.92 23.83 22.95
CA LEU A 140 41.94 24.89 22.88
C LEU A 140 42.34 25.26 21.44
N GLY A 141 41.39 25.28 20.51
CA GLY A 141 41.62 25.68 19.12
C GLY A 141 42.14 24.56 18.21
N VAL A 142 42.14 23.32 18.69
CA VAL A 142 42.32 22.13 17.85
C VAL A 142 40.98 21.43 17.71
N THR A 143 40.50 21.32 16.48
CA THR A 143 39.25 20.64 16.13
C THR A 143 39.51 19.30 15.46
N ALA A 144 38.82 18.27 15.92
CA ALA A 144 38.70 16.99 15.23
C ALA A 144 37.21 16.72 14.95
N SER A 145 36.91 16.21 13.76
CA SER A 145 35.57 15.78 13.38
C SER A 145 35.63 14.35 12.87
N ASP A 146 34.74 13.50 13.38
CA ASP A 146 34.51 12.18 12.79
C ASP A 146 33.08 12.14 12.25
N VAL A 147 32.95 11.68 11.00
CA VAL A 147 31.65 11.51 10.33
C VAL A 147 31.32 10.04 10.41
N SER A 148 30.29 9.69 11.17
CA SER A 148 29.65 8.39 10.99
C SER A 148 28.40 8.56 10.15
N SER A 149 28.24 7.65 9.20
CA SER A 149 27.09 7.60 8.30
C SER A 149 26.36 6.28 8.47
N TYR A 150 25.03 6.36 8.53
CA TYR A 150 24.13 5.24 8.33
C TYR A 150 23.43 5.44 6.98
N VAL A 151 23.42 4.39 6.15
CA VAL A 151 22.65 4.36 4.90
C VAL A 151 21.44 3.50 5.18
N ASN A 152 20.24 4.08 5.03
CA ASN A 152 19.04 3.25 5.02
C ASN A 152 19.15 2.30 3.82
N PRO A 153 18.96 0.98 3.97
CA PRO A 153 18.94 0.10 2.80
C PRO A 153 17.93 0.65 1.77
N ASP A 154 18.36 0.72 0.50
CA ASP A 154 17.45 1.04 -0.58
C ASP A 154 16.29 0.04 -0.56
N SER A 155 15.09 0.52 -0.85
CA SER A 155 13.85 -0.26 -0.88
C SER A 155 13.77 -1.28 -2.02
N ASP A 156 14.90 -1.72 -2.55
CA ASP A 156 14.97 -2.73 -3.61
C ASP A 156 16.16 -3.66 -3.36
N ILE A 157 15.91 -4.74 -2.61
CA ILE A 157 16.72 -5.96 -2.72
C ILE A 157 15.76 -7.16 -2.76
N PHE A 158 15.03 -7.29 -3.87
CA PHE A 158 14.65 -8.63 -4.31
C PHE A 158 15.93 -9.38 -4.68
N GLY A 159 16.17 -10.47 -3.93
CA GLY A 159 17.40 -11.23 -4.01
C GLY A 159 17.68 -11.84 -5.38
N VAL A 160 18.87 -11.56 -5.91
CA VAL A 160 19.59 -12.50 -6.78
C VAL A 160 20.95 -12.77 -6.16
N ASN A 161 20.98 -13.73 -5.23
CA ASN A 161 22.20 -14.49 -4.96
C ASN A 161 22.50 -15.36 -6.20
N SER A 162 23.37 -14.89 -7.08
CA SER A 162 24.17 -15.79 -7.91
C SER A 162 25.64 -15.46 -7.69
N ASN A 163 26.21 -16.15 -6.70
CA ASN A 163 27.64 -16.28 -6.54
C ASN A 163 28.22 -16.82 -7.85
N GLY A 164 28.89 -15.97 -8.62
CA GLY A 164 29.85 -16.44 -9.61
C GLY A 164 31.07 -16.98 -8.87
N TYR A 165 31.55 -18.17 -9.23
CA TYR A 165 32.98 -18.47 -9.33
C TYR A 165 33.23 -19.75 -10.15
N ALA A 166 34.22 -19.63 -11.04
CA ALA A 166 34.91 -20.62 -11.86
C ALA A 166 34.23 -21.07 -13.17
#